data_AF-G5JCQ6-F1
#
_entry.id   AF-G5JCQ6-F1
#
_cell.length_a   1.000
_cell.length_b   1.000
_cell.length_c   1.000
_cell.angle_alpha   90.00
_cell.angle_beta   90.00
_cell.angle_gamma   90.00
#
_symmetry.space_group_name_H-M   'P 1'
#
loop_
_entity.id
_entity.type
_entity.pdbx_description
1 polymer ?
#
loop_
_entity_poly.entity_id
_entity_poly.type
_entity_poly.pdbx_seq_one_letter_code
_entity_poly.pdbx_strand_id
1 'polypeptide(L)'
;MTLCEVQVDNLPPRWAKKYPDVVPGVKLARLAVSKEFQKQGIGSILLVESMKRAKVIADNAGVIGLFVDAKSFEVKKYYQRFGFEGTEENPLLLFLPLSTISDLIES
;
A
#
# COMPACT_ATOMS: atom_id res chain seq x y z
N MET A 1 5.22 1.75 10.57
CA MET A 1 4.25 0.86 9.90
C MET A 1 3.38 0.29 11.01
N THR A 2 2.07 0.28 10.83
CA THR A 2 1.12 -0.04 11.90
C THR A 2 0.00 -0.93 11.35
N LEU A 3 -0.54 -1.84 12.16
CA LEU A 3 -1.78 -2.54 11.83
C LEU A 3 -2.94 -1.55 11.84
N CYS A 4 -3.90 -1.73 10.93
CA CYS A 4 -5.09 -0.91 10.85
C CYS A 4 -6.29 -1.75 10.42
N GLU A 5 -7.49 -1.29 10.77
CA GLU A 5 -8.73 -1.76 10.18
C GLU A 5 -9.15 -0.83 9.05
N VAL A 6 -9.68 -1.39 7.98
CA VAL A 6 -10.13 -0.64 6.80
C VAL A 6 -11.53 -1.12 6.44
N GLN A 7 -12.43 -0.16 6.20
CA GLN A 7 -13.76 -0.44 5.66
C GLN A 7 -13.63 -0.96 4.22
N VAL A 8 -14.41 -1.98 3.87
CA VAL A 8 -14.32 -2.66 2.56
C VAL A 8 -14.61 -1.71 1.38
N ASP A 9 -15.40 -0.65 1.60
CA ASP A 9 -15.72 0.39 0.60
C ASP A 9 -14.50 1.22 0.17
N ASN A 10 -13.42 1.16 0.97
CA ASN A 10 -12.15 1.77 0.62
C ASN A 10 -11.26 0.87 -0.25
N LEU A 11 -11.69 -0.36 -0.53
CA LEU A 11 -10.99 -1.25 -1.44
C LEU A 11 -11.50 -1.06 -2.88
N PRO A 12 -10.62 -1.19 -3.89
CA PRO A 12 -11.07 -1.28 -5.28
C PRO A 12 -12.13 -2.38 -5.44
N PRO A 13 -13.16 -2.19 -6.29
CA PRO A 13 -14.31 -3.10 -6.38
C PRO A 13 -13.98 -4.57 -6.61
N ARG A 14 -12.85 -4.85 -7.27
CA ARG A 14 -12.34 -6.22 -7.51
C ARG A 14 -11.86 -6.95 -6.24
N TRP A 15 -11.45 -6.19 -5.22
CA TRP A 15 -10.98 -6.70 -3.94
C TRP A 15 -12.09 -6.68 -2.90
N ALA A 16 -12.95 -5.67 -2.91
CA ALA A 16 -14.06 -5.51 -1.98
C ALA A 16 -14.94 -6.78 -1.88
N LYS A 17 -15.27 -7.40 -3.01
CA LYS A 17 -16.10 -8.62 -3.08
C LYS A 17 -15.50 -9.85 -2.39
N LYS A 18 -14.21 -9.84 -2.04
CA LYS A 18 -13.49 -10.99 -1.46
C LYS A 18 -13.44 -10.96 0.06
N TYR A 19 -13.95 -9.90 0.69
CA TYR A 19 -13.72 -9.62 2.09
C TYR A 19 -15.00 -9.20 2.84
N PRO A 20 -15.04 -9.38 4.17
CA PRO A 20 -16.11 -8.83 5.01
C PRO A 20 -16.02 -7.29 5.10
N ASP A 21 -17.02 -6.67 5.73
CA ASP A 21 -17.18 -5.21 5.83
C ASP A 21 -15.96 -4.47 6.39
N VAL A 22 -15.22 -5.11 7.31
CA VAL A 22 -14.00 -4.56 7.90
C VAL A 22 -12.86 -5.58 7.78
N VAL A 23 -11.70 -5.12 7.32
CA VAL A 23 -10.54 -5.97 7.08
C VAL A 23 -9.28 -5.47 7.78
N PRO A 24 -8.42 -6.38 8.27
CA PRO A 24 -7.12 -6.03 8.79
C PRO A 24 -6.14 -5.71 7.65
N GLY A 25 -5.40 -4.61 7.81
CA GLY A 25 -4.42 -4.12 6.86
C GLY A 25 -3.16 -3.63 7.55
N VAL A 26 -2.14 -3.33 6.75
CA VAL A 26 -0.94 -2.66 7.21
C VAL A 26 -0.91 -1.25 6.64
N LYS A 27 -0.71 -0.23 7.47
CA LYS A 27 -0.59 1.16 7.03
C LYS A 27 0.87 1.61 7.01
N LEU A 28 1.31 2.13 5.87
CA LEU A 28 2.54 2.92 5.75
C LEU A 28 2.19 4.40 5.88
N ALA A 29 2.19 4.89 7.13
CA ALA A 29 1.78 6.26 7.45
C ALA A 29 2.72 7.34 6.91
N ARG A 30 4.02 7.04 6.79
CA ARG A 30 5.03 8.00 6.32
C ARG A 30 6.08 7.30 5.48
N LEU A 31 6.32 7.86 4.31
CA LEU A 31 7.46 7.57 3.44
C LEU A 31 7.99 8.92 2.98
N ALA A 32 9.25 9.22 3.31
CA ALA A 32 9.87 10.49 2.97
C ALA A 32 11.34 10.28 2.64
N VAL A 33 11.83 11.07 1.68
CA VAL A 33 13.24 11.17 1.32
C VAL A 33 13.64 12.63 1.47
N SER A 34 14.80 12.87 2.08
CA SER A 34 15.35 14.23 2.20
C SER A 34 15.46 14.88 0.81
N LYS A 35 15.20 16.19 0.73
CA LYS A 35 15.10 16.93 -0.54
C LYS A 35 16.34 16.76 -1.42
N GLU A 36 17.52 16.76 -0.80
CA GLU A 36 18.83 16.61 -1.46
C GLU A 36 19.00 15.25 -2.15
N PHE A 37 18.24 14.24 -1.72
CA PHE A 37 18.33 12.86 -2.18
C PHE A 37 17.09 12.39 -2.97
N GLN A 38 16.17 13.30 -3.30
CA GLN A 38 14.99 12.96 -4.09
C GLN A 38 15.36 12.65 -5.55
N LYS A 39 14.49 11.90 -6.23
CA LYS A 39 14.63 11.49 -7.65
C LYS A 39 15.85 10.59 -7.95
N GLN A 40 16.53 10.09 -6.93
CA GLN A 40 17.65 9.12 -7.05
C GLN A 40 17.22 7.67 -6.80
N GLY A 41 15.91 7.36 -6.87
CA GLY A 41 15.38 6.00 -6.64
C GLY A 41 15.27 5.57 -5.17
N ILE A 42 15.78 6.35 -4.21
CA ILE A 42 15.76 6.02 -2.78
C ILE A 42 14.35 5.78 -2.26
N GLY A 43 13.37 6.58 -2.68
CA GLY A 43 11.97 6.39 -2.27
C GLY A 43 11.41 5.04 -2.69
N SER A 44 11.84 4.53 -3.84
CA SER A 44 11.40 3.24 -4.38
C SER A 44 12.03 2.10 -3.59
N ILE A 45 13.33 2.22 -3.25
CA ILE A 45 14.03 1.26 -2.38
C ILE A 45 13.35 1.16 -1.02
N LEU A 46 13.05 2.30 -0.39
CA LEU A 46 12.35 2.35 0.89
C LEU A 46 10.94 1.76 0.82
N LEU A 47 10.24 1.96 -0.30
CA LEU A 47 8.91 1.38 -0.50
C LEU A 47 8.98 -0.14 -0.66
N VAL A 48 9.92 -0.68 -1.44
CA VAL A 48 10.12 -2.13 -1.57
C VAL A 48 10.48 -2.76 -0.23
N GLU A 49 11.37 -2.14 0.54
CA GLU A 49 11.69 -2.59 1.90
C GLU A 49 10.45 -2.57 2.82
N SER A 50 9.58 -1.57 2.66
CA SER A 50 8.31 -1.51 3.38
C SER A 50 7.36 -2.64 2.96
N MET A 51 7.30 -2.99 1.66
CA MET A 51 6.51 -4.12 1.16
C MET A 51 6.98 -5.45 1.75
N LYS A 52 8.29 -5.67 1.83
CA LYS A 52 8.89 -6.86 2.48
C LYS A 52 8.44 -6.99 3.93
N ARG A 53 8.47 -5.88 4.69
CA ARG A 53 7.99 -5.84 6.08
C ARG A 53 6.49 -6.11 6.16
N ALA A 54 5.69 -5.56 5.25
CA ALA A 54 4.26 -5.82 5.20
C ALA A 54 3.96 -7.31 4.93
N LYS A 55 4.74 -7.98 4.08
CA LYS A 55 4.62 -9.42 3.83
C LYS A 55 4.92 -10.25 5.08
N VAL A 56 5.99 -9.92 5.81
CA VAL A 56 6.31 -10.59 7.09
C VAL A 56 5.17 -10.41 8.10
N ILE A 57 4.57 -9.21 8.19
CA ILE A 57 3.42 -8.98 9.06
C ILE A 57 2.22 -9.81 8.60
N ALA A 58 1.96 -9.89 7.30
CA ALA A 58 0.87 -10.69 6.76
C ALA A 58 0.96 -12.17 7.13
N ASP A 59 2.17 -12.74 7.07
CA ASP A 59 2.42 -14.14 7.38
C ASP A 59 2.17 -14.48 8.87
N ASN A 60 2.19 -13.48 9.75
CA ASN A 60 2.01 -13.66 11.19
C ASN A 60 0.64 -13.17 11.71
N ALA A 61 0.06 -12.14 11.09
CA ALA A 61 -1.12 -11.43 11.61
C ALA A 61 -2.35 -11.49 10.68
N GLY A 62 -2.25 -12.12 9.50
CA GLY A 62 -3.39 -12.32 8.61
C GLY A 62 -3.99 -11.03 8.02
N VAL A 63 -3.14 -10.06 7.64
CA VAL A 63 -3.58 -8.82 6.98
C VAL A 63 -3.83 -9.01 5.49
N ILE A 64 -4.59 -8.14 4.84
CA ILE A 64 -4.94 -8.28 3.41
C ILE A 64 -4.00 -7.55 2.43
N GLY A 65 -3.11 -6.70 2.96
CA GLY A 65 -2.17 -5.92 2.15
C GLY A 65 -1.70 -4.62 2.80
N LEU A 66 -1.12 -3.77 1.98
CA LEU A 66 -0.49 -2.51 2.39
C LEU A 66 -1.33 -1.31 1.94
N PHE A 67 -1.49 -0.34 2.84
CA PHE A 67 -2.25 0.88 2.63
C PHE A 67 -1.37 2.12 2.78
N VAL A 68 -1.63 3.14 1.97
CA VAL A 68 -0.99 4.46 2.06
C VAL A 68 -2.03 5.56 1.87
N ASP A 69 -1.82 6.70 2.51
CA ASP A 69 -2.52 7.95 2.17
C ASP A 69 -1.61 8.77 1.27
N ALA A 70 -1.96 8.89 -0.01
CA ALA A 70 -1.26 9.77 -0.92
C ALA A 70 -1.61 11.23 -0.59
N LYS A 71 -0.58 12.08 -0.46
CA LYS A 71 -0.77 13.51 -0.16
C LYS A 71 -1.39 14.31 -1.30
N SER A 72 -1.29 13.81 -2.53
CA SER A 72 -1.83 14.45 -3.74
C SER A 72 -1.98 13.43 -4.86
N PHE A 73 -2.71 13.80 -5.93
CA PHE A 73 -2.83 12.97 -7.13
C PHE A 73 -1.49 12.74 -7.85
N GLU A 74 -0.52 13.65 -7.71
CA GLU A 74 0.84 13.45 -8.23
C GLU A 74 1.55 12.32 -7.46
N VAL A 75 1.46 12.35 -6.12
CA VAL A 75 2.00 11.29 -5.26
C VAL A 75 1.26 9.97 -5.49
N LYS A 76 -0.05 10.00 -5.76
CA LYS A 76 -0.80 8.81 -6.17
C LYS A 76 -0.17 8.15 -7.39
N LYS A 77 0.13 8.92 -8.44
CA LYS A 77 0.78 8.40 -9.67
C LYS A 77 2.13 7.75 -9.39
N TYR A 78 2.86 8.21 -8.36
CA TYR A 78 4.10 7.56 -7.94
C TYR A 78 3.82 6.15 -7.37
N TYR A 79 2.86 6.01 -6.44
CA TYR A 79 2.51 4.71 -5.86
C TYR A 79 1.87 3.75 -6.89
N GLN A 80 1.07 4.25 -7.82
CA GLN A 80 0.43 3.43 -8.86
C GLN A 80 1.42 2.66 -9.73
N ARG A 81 2.67 3.14 -9.87
CA ARG A 81 3.75 2.42 -10.58
C ARG A 81 4.11 1.08 -9.94
N PHE A 82 3.78 0.91 -8.67
CA PHE A 82 3.99 -0.32 -7.90
C PHE A 82 2.70 -1.15 -7.77
N GLY A 83 1.65 -0.82 -8.53
CA GLY A 83 0.38 -1.56 -8.48
C GLY A 83 -0.56 -1.15 -7.36
N PHE A 84 -0.30 -0.04 -6.67
CA PHE A 84 -1.27 0.53 -5.74
C PHE A 84 -2.52 1.04 -6.48
N GLU A 85 -3.68 0.82 -5.89
CA GLU A 85 -4.99 1.20 -6.43
C GLU A 85 -5.80 1.98 -5.40
N GLY A 86 -6.61 2.94 -5.84
CA GLY A 86 -7.59 3.63 -4.99
C GLY A 86 -8.99 3.51 -5.59
N THR A 87 -10.00 3.94 -4.85
CA THR A 87 -11.40 3.94 -5.31
C THR A 87 -11.79 5.28 -5.94
N GLU A 88 -12.98 5.37 -6.52
CA GLU A 88 -13.54 6.64 -6.99
C GLU A 88 -13.90 7.56 -5.81
N GLU A 89 -14.47 6.99 -4.75
CA GLU A 89 -14.87 7.70 -3.53
C GLU A 89 -13.66 8.20 -2.72
N ASN A 90 -12.62 7.36 -2.60
CA ASN A 90 -11.41 7.66 -1.84
C ASN A 90 -10.15 7.48 -2.70
N PRO A 91 -9.92 8.37 -3.68
CA PRO A 91 -8.89 8.17 -4.69
C PRO A 91 -7.46 8.31 -4.17
N LEU A 92 -7.26 8.90 -2.98
CA LEU A 92 -5.97 9.09 -2.34
C LEU A 92 -5.65 8.07 -1.25
N LEU A 93 -6.64 7.28 -0.83
CA LEU A 93 -6.40 6.11 -0.01
C LEU A 93 -6.09 4.96 -0.95
N LEU A 94 -4.84 4.50 -0.91
CA LEU A 94 -4.37 3.48 -1.83
C LEU A 94 -4.12 2.17 -1.12
N PHE A 95 -4.44 1.09 -1.81
CA PHE A 95 -4.31 -0.28 -1.40
C PHE A 95 -3.38 -1.03 -2.37
N LEU A 96 -2.49 -1.85 -1.81
CA LEU A 96 -1.65 -2.79 -2.53
C LEU A 96 -1.89 -4.20 -1.97
N PRO A 97 -2.47 -5.12 -2.75
CA PRO A 97 -2.78 -6.47 -2.31
C PRO A 97 -1.51 -7.30 -2.10
N LEU A 98 -1.58 -8.28 -1.20
CA LEU A 98 -0.44 -9.16 -0.91
C LEU A 98 0.06 -9.94 -2.13
N SER A 99 -0.83 -10.34 -3.04
CA SER A 99 -0.42 -11.02 -4.27
C SER A 99 0.57 -10.19 -5.07
N THR A 100 0.27 -8.90 -5.27
CA THR A 100 1.15 -7.97 -5.99
C THR A 100 2.44 -7.69 -5.22
N ILE A 101 2.38 -7.68 -3.88
CA ILE A 101 3.58 -7.56 -3.04
C ILE A 101 4.51 -8.75 -3.27
N SER A 102 3.98 -9.99 -3.27
CA SER A 102 4.78 -11.19 -3.53
C SER A 102 5.41 -11.14 -4.92
N ASP A 103 4.62 -10.84 -5.95
CA ASP A 103 5.11 -10.74 -7.34
C ASP A 103 6.28 -9.74 -7.47
N LEU A 104 6.18 -8.58 -6.80
CA LEU A 104 7.19 -7.52 -6.86
C LEU A 104 8.46 -7.81 -6.06
N ILE A 105 8.39 -8.64 -5.03
CA ILE A 105 9.55 -8.95 -4.16
C ILE A 105 10.31 -10.17 -4.68
N GLU A 106 9.62 -11.10 -5.33
CA GLU A 106 10.20 -12.33 -5.90
C GLU A 106 10.84 -12.11 -7.29
N SER A 107 10.56 -10.96 -7.93
CA SER A 107 11.17 -10.51 -9.19
C SER A 107 12.53 -9.84 -8.99
#